data_AF-A0AAW7Z0G7-F1
#
_entry.id   AF-A0AAW7Z0G7-F1
#
_cell.length_a   1.000
_cell.length_b   1.000
_cell.length_c   1.000
_cell.angle_alpha   90.00
_cell.angle_beta   90.00
_cell.angle_gamma   90.00
#
_symmetry.space_group_name_H-M   'P 1'
#
loop_
_entity.id
_entity.type
_entity.pdbx_description
1 polymer ?
#
loop_
_entity_poly.entity_id
_entity_poly.type
_entity_poly.pdbx_seq_one_letter_code
_entity_poly.pdbx_strand_id
1 'polypeptide(L)' 'YRFITQLRFRHQLKALKEGSAPDNYIAPKSFGNFEREHLKDAFRIINNLQDAAKLRFSEK' A
#
# COMPACT_ATOMS: atom_id res chain seq x y z
N TYR A 1 5.72 -6.47 -2.54
CA TYR A 1 4.41 -5.98 -2.01
C TYR A 1 4.18 -6.26 -0.51
N ARG A 2 5.21 -6.55 0.31
CA ARG A 2 5.02 -6.88 1.74
C ARG A 2 4.63 -5.70 2.63
N PHE A 3 5.27 -4.54 2.45
CA PHE A 3 5.08 -3.37 3.32
C PHE A 3 3.64 -2.84 3.31
N ILE A 4 3.08 -2.57 2.12
CA ILE A 4 1.70 -2.07 1.97
C ILE A 4 0.69 -3.07 2.53
N THR A 5 0.92 -4.37 2.33
CA THR A 5 0.06 -5.43 2.88
C THR A 5 0.07 -5.43 4.40
N GLN A 6 1.24 -5.29 5.01
CA GLN A 6 1.40 -5.21 6.46
C GLN A 6 0.74 -3.95 7.04
N LEU A 7 0.88 -2.80 6.37
CA LEU A 7 0.21 -1.56 6.76
C LEU A 7 -1.31 -1.72 6.76
N ARG A 8 -1.86 -2.30 5.69
CA ARG A 8 -3.30 -2.58 5.58
C ARG A 8 -3.79 -3.49 6.71
N PHE A 9 -3.07 -4.57 7.00
CA PHE A 9 -3.48 -5.47 8.09
C PHE A 9 -3.43 -4.82 9.46
N ARG A 10 -2.42 -3.98 9.73
CA ARG A 10 -2.38 -3.19 10.97
C ARG A 10 -3.58 -2.24 11.09
N HIS A 11 -3.94 -1.56 10.00
CA HIS A 11 -5.09 -0.66 9.96
C HIS A 11 -6.40 -1.40 10.21
N GLN A 12 -6.64 -2.50 9.50
CA GLN A 12 -7.85 -3.30 9.64
C GLN A 12 -7.95 -3.96 11.03
N LEU A 13 -6.82 -4.45 11.57
CA LEU A 13 -6.77 -4.97 12.93
C LEU A 13 -7.13 -3.90 13.96
N LYS A 14 -6.68 -2.66 13.76
CA LYS A 14 -7.04 -1.53 14.64
C LYS A 14 -8.54 -1.24 14.56
N ALA A 15 -9.10 -1.14 13.34
CA ALA A 15 -10.54 -0.94 13.14
C ALA A 15 -11.38 -2.00 13.86
N LEU A 16 -11.00 -3.28 13.71
CA LEU A 16 -11.66 -4.40 14.40
C LEU A 16 -11.60 -4.28 15.93
N LYS A 17 -10.45 -3.87 16.48
CA LYS A 17 -10.29 -3.64 17.93
C LYS A 17 -11.15 -2.47 18.44
N GLU A 18 -11.43 -1.50 17.57
CA GLU A 18 -12.26 -0.33 17.87
C GLU A 18 -13.75 -0.54 17.54
N GLY A 19 -14.14 -1.76 17.11
CA GLY A 19 -15.52 -2.07 16.73
C GLY A 19 -15.98 -1.41 15.42
N SER A 20 -15.05 -0.87 14.64
CA SER A 20 -15.31 -0.23 13.36
C SER A 20 -15.17 -1.22 12.20
N ALA A 21 -15.86 -0.95 11.09
CA ALA A 21 -15.73 -1.78 9.89
C ALA A 21 -14.32 -1.62 9.28
N PRO A 22 -13.59 -2.71 8.99
CA PRO A 22 -12.27 -2.62 8.38
C PRO A 22 -12.35 -2.14 6.94
N ASP A 23 -11.45 -1.25 6.55
CA ASP A 23 -11.37 -0.70 5.20
C ASP A 23 -9.91 -0.68 4.66
N ASN A 24 -9.71 -0.04 3.50
CA ASN A 24 -8.40 0.17 2.88
C ASN A 24 -7.98 1.65 2.83
N TYR A 25 -8.74 2.54 3.47
CA TYR A 25 -8.54 3.98 3.42
C TYR A 25 -7.62 4.42 4.57
N ILE A 26 -6.32 4.46 4.28
CA ILE A 26 -5.31 4.89 5.26
C ILE A 26 -4.88 6.31 4.92
N ALA A 27 -5.10 7.24 5.86
CA ALA A 27 -4.72 8.63 5.70
C ALA A 27 -3.18 8.78 5.65
N PRO A 28 -2.57 9.30 4.57
CA PRO A 28 -1.10 9.41 4.48
C PRO A 28 -0.46 10.27 5.57
N LYS A 29 -1.25 11.17 6.17
CA LYS A 29 -0.83 12.04 7.28
C LYS A 29 -0.61 11.27 8.59
N SER A 30 -1.14 10.05 8.73
CA SER A 30 -0.94 9.24 9.94
C SER A 30 0.44 8.60 10.04
N PHE A 31 1.25 8.68 8.98
CA PHE A 31 2.59 8.09 8.92
C PHE A 31 3.67 9.07 9.34
N GLY A 32 4.69 8.55 10.03
CA GLY A 32 5.93 9.28 10.28
C GLY A 32 6.70 9.55 8.99
N ASN A 33 7.69 10.45 9.05
CA ASN A 33 8.43 10.84 7.84
C ASN A 33 9.13 9.64 7.16
N PHE A 34 9.73 8.77 7.97
CA PHE A 34 10.38 7.54 7.53
C PHE A 34 9.41 6.56 6.84
N GLU A 35 8.24 6.32 7.44
CA GLU A 35 7.22 5.44 6.87
C GLU A 35 6.67 5.97 5.54
N ARG A 36 6.56 7.30 5.38
CA ARG A 36 6.16 7.92 4.12
C ARG A 36 7.18 7.70 3.01
N GLU A 37 8.48 7.81 3.29
CA GLU A 37 9.52 7.52 2.30
C GLU A 37 9.49 6.04 1.89
N HIS A 38 9.36 5.12 2.86
CA HIS A 38 9.18 3.70 2.56
C HIS A 38 7.92 3.41 1.73
N LEU A 39 6.82 4.12 1.99
CA LEU A 39 5.59 3.98 1.23
C LEU A 39 5.78 4.45 -0.22
N LYS A 40 6.46 5.59 -0.43
CA LYS A 40 6.80 6.09 -1.77
C LYS A 40 7.65 5.08 -2.55
N ASP A 41 8.65 4.50 -1.90
CA ASP A 41 9.51 3.50 -2.55
C ASP A 41 8.73 2.24 -2.93
N ALA A 42 7.85 1.77 -2.04
CA ALA A 42 6.97 0.63 -2.33
C ALA A 42 6.05 0.91 -3.54
N PHE A 43 5.49 2.12 -3.65
CA PHE A 43 4.70 2.51 -4.82
C PHE A 43 5.52 2.62 -6.09
N ARG A 44 6.75 3.16 -6.03
CA ARG A 44 7.66 3.22 -7.19
C ARG A 44 7.95 1.81 -7.75
N ILE A 45 8.21 0.85 -6.87
CA ILE A 45 8.43 -0.56 -7.27
C ILE A 45 7.19 -1.13 -7.96
N ILE A 46 5.99 -0.91 -7.38
CA ILE A 46 4.75 -1.38 -7.99
C ILE A 46 4.53 -0.76 -9.36
N ASN A 47 4.77 0.55 -9.51
CA ASN A 47 4.62 1.24 -10.79
C ASN A 47 5.56 0.64 -11.85
N ASN A 48 6.84 0.44 -11.51
CA ASN A 48 7.80 -0.17 -12.43
C ASN A 48 7.39 -1.59 -12.85
N LEU A 49 6.87 -2.40 -11.92
CA LEU A 49 6.35 -3.73 -12.23
C LEU A 49 5.11 -3.67 -13.12
N GLN A 50 4.21 -2.71 -12.88
CA GLN A 50 3.03 -2.50 -13.71
C GLN A 50 3.40 -2.04 -15.12
N ASP A 51 4.39 -1.15 -15.26
CA ASP A 51 4.85 -0.68 -16.57
C ASP A 51 5.55 -1.80 -17.37
N ALA A 52 6.36 -2.62 -16.70
CA ALA A 52 6.91 -3.83 -17.31
C ALA A 52 5.82 -4.83 -17.73
N ALA A 53 4.79 -5.01 -16.90
CA ALA A 53 3.65 -5.86 -17.24
C ALA A 53 2.86 -5.30 -18.44
N LYS A 54 2.60 -3.99 -18.48
CA LYS A 54 1.96 -3.33 -19.63
C LYS A 54 2.76 -3.63 -20.89
N LEU A 55 4.07 -3.34 -20.94
CA LEU A 55 4.90 -3.63 -22.12
C LEU A 55 4.78 -5.09 -22.58
N ARG A 56 4.80 -6.04 -21.63
CA ARG A 56 4.72 -7.47 -21.91
C ARG A 56 3.35 -7.93 -22.43
N PHE A 57 2.26 -7.27 -22.03
CA PHE A 57 0.89 -7.69 -22.34
C PHE A 57 0.13 -6.73 -23.26
N SER A 58 0.72 -5.61 -23.67
CA SER A 58 0.12 -4.65 -24.62
C SER A 58 0.27 -5.07 -26.09
N GLU A 59 1.08 -6.11 -26.39
CA GLU A 59 1.23 -6.67 -27.74
C GLU A 59 0.29 -7.87 -28.00
N LYS A 60 -0.95 -7.83 -27.50
CA LYS A 60 -2.02 -8.79 -27.85
C LYS A 60 -3.25 -8.09 -28.39
#